data_AF-Q52415-F1
#
_entry.id   AF-Q52415-F1
#
_cell.length_a   1.000
_cell.length_b   1.000
_cell.length_c   1.000
_cell.angle_alpha   90.00
_cell.angle_beta   90.00
_cell.angle_gamma   90.00
#
_symmetry.space_group_name_H-M   'P 1'
#
loop_
_entity.id
_entity.type
_entity.pdbx_description
1 polymer ?
#
loop_
_entity_poly.entity_id
_entity_poly.type
_entity_poly.pdbx_seq_one_letter_code
_entity_poly.pdbx_strand_id
1 'polypeptide(L)'
;QEIKRKMKASKDPIEKKKLDYRQRAIKILANSYYGYYGSAKARWYCKECAESVTAWGREYIEFVRKELEEKFGFKVLYIDTDGLYATIPGAKPEEI
;
A
#
# COMPACT_ATOMS: atom_id res chain seq x y z
N GLN A 1 -6.61 -12.10 2.61
CA GLN A 1 -6.61 -12.25 1.14
C GLN A 1 -7.91 -12.89 0.61
N GLU A 2 -8.49 -13.87 1.32
CA GLU A 2 -9.71 -14.58 0.90
C GLU A 2 -10.91 -13.67 0.57
N ILE A 3 -11.24 -12.68 1.41
CA ILE A 3 -12.38 -11.78 1.20
C ILE A 3 -12.22 -10.95 -0.09
N LYS A 4 -11.01 -10.45 -0.38
CA LYS A 4 -10.74 -9.74 -1.64
C LYS A 4 -10.88 -10.66 -2.86
N ARG A 5 -10.51 -11.94 -2.75
CA ARG A 5 -10.71 -12.93 -3.83
C ARG A 5 -12.20 -13.17 -4.09
N LYS A 6 -13.00 -13.40 -3.02
CA LYS A 6 -14.46 -13.54 -3.13
C LYS A 6 -15.12 -12.29 -3.71
N MET A 7 -14.66 -11.10 -3.29
CA MET A 7 -15.14 -9.82 -3.82
C MET A 7 -14.89 -9.65 -5.33
N LYS A 8 -13.70 -10.06 -5.82
CA LYS A 8 -13.37 -10.01 -7.24
C LYS A 8 -14.18 -11.02 -8.06
N ALA A 9 -14.49 -12.17 -7.48
CA ALA A 9 -15.25 -13.24 -8.14
C ALA A 9 -16.78 -13.02 -8.12
N SER A 10 -17.32 -12.26 -7.16
CA SER A 10 -18.76 -12.00 -7.07
C SER A 10 -19.25 -11.12 -8.21
N LYS A 11 -20.32 -11.57 -8.87
CA LYS A 11 -21.01 -10.86 -9.96
C LYS A 11 -22.14 -9.97 -9.46
N ASP A 12 -22.70 -10.24 -8.27
CA ASP A 12 -23.75 -9.43 -7.67
C ASP A 12 -23.15 -8.11 -7.13
N PRO A 13 -23.61 -6.94 -7.61
CA PRO A 13 -23.15 -5.65 -7.12
C PRO A 13 -23.35 -5.44 -5.61
N ILE A 14 -24.43 -6.00 -5.03
CA ILE A 14 -24.75 -5.82 -3.61
C ILE A 14 -23.77 -6.64 -2.76
N GLU A 15 -23.62 -7.92 -3.06
CA GLU A 15 -22.64 -8.79 -2.39
C GLU A 15 -21.21 -8.25 -2.54
N LYS A 16 -20.82 -7.82 -3.75
CA LYS A 16 -19.50 -7.24 -4.00
C LYS A 16 -19.24 -6.01 -3.12
N LYS A 17 -20.23 -5.13 -2.96
CA LYS A 17 -20.13 -3.95 -2.09
C LYS A 17 -20.02 -4.34 -0.61
N LYS A 18 -20.78 -5.34 -0.14
CA LYS A 18 -20.66 -5.87 1.23
C LYS A 18 -19.26 -6.45 1.49
N LEU A 19 -18.71 -7.20 0.54
CA LEU A 19 -17.37 -7.76 0.64
C LEU A 19 -16.29 -6.67 0.60
N ASP A 20 -16.49 -5.59 -0.16
CA ASP A 20 -15.61 -4.42 -0.15
C ASP A 20 -15.60 -3.75 1.23
N TYR A 21 -16.75 -3.53 1.87
CA TYR A 21 -16.78 -2.99 3.23
C TYR A 21 -16.04 -3.88 4.22
N ARG A 22 -16.21 -5.20 4.13
CA ARG A 22 -15.51 -6.16 5.00
C ARG A 22 -14.00 -6.11 4.81
N GLN A 23 -13.50 -6.11 3.58
CA GLN A 23 -12.04 -6.04 3.36
C GLN A 23 -11.46 -4.69 3.80
N ARG A 24 -12.21 -3.58 3.60
CA ARG A 24 -11.79 -2.24 4.03
C ARG A 24 -11.73 -2.12 5.55
N ALA A 25 -12.71 -2.67 6.27
CA ALA A 25 -12.70 -2.69 7.73
C ALA A 25 -11.46 -3.42 8.26
N ILE A 26 -11.11 -4.57 7.66
CA ILE A 26 -9.89 -5.31 8.02
C ILE A 26 -8.64 -4.50 7.68
N LYS A 27 -8.59 -3.81 6.53
CA LYS A 27 -7.47 -2.94 6.16
C LYS A 27 -7.28 -1.81 7.18
N ILE A 28 -8.37 -1.13 7.55
CA ILE A 28 -8.33 -0.05 8.54
C ILE A 28 -7.83 -0.57 9.89
N LEU A 29 -8.38 -1.69 10.34
CA LEU A 29 -7.96 -2.32 11.60
C LEU A 29 -6.47 -2.70 11.56
N ALA A 30 -6.01 -3.37 10.51
CA ALA A 30 -4.60 -3.74 10.37
C ALA A 30 -3.67 -2.51 10.39
N ASN A 31 -4.00 -1.46 9.63
CA ASN A 31 -3.20 -0.23 9.61
C ASN A 31 -3.23 0.51 10.97
N SER A 32 -4.30 0.35 11.74
CA SER A 32 -4.40 0.96 13.07
C SER A 32 -3.37 0.39 14.07
N TYR A 33 -2.89 -0.83 13.89
CA TYR A 33 -1.85 -1.41 14.78
C TYR A 33 -0.51 -0.67 14.69
N TYR A 34 -0.12 -0.21 13.49
CA TYR A 34 1.05 0.66 13.36
C TYR A 34 0.87 1.95 14.19
N GLY A 35 -0.27 2.62 14.05
CA GLY A 35 -0.58 3.83 14.82
C GLY A 35 -0.69 3.56 16.33
N TYR A 36 -1.15 2.36 16.70
CA TYR A 36 -1.23 1.92 18.09
C TYR A 36 0.16 1.85 18.75
N TYR A 37 1.17 1.35 18.05
CA TYR A 37 2.55 1.34 18.56
C TYR A 37 3.08 2.75 18.85
N GLY A 38 2.66 3.76 18.08
CA GLY A 38 3.05 5.17 18.27
C GLY A 38 2.20 5.95 19.28
N SER A 39 1.14 5.36 19.85
CA SER A 39 0.24 6.07 20.76
C SER A 39 0.69 5.96 22.21
N ALA A 40 1.05 7.07 22.85
CA ALA A 40 1.48 7.09 24.25
C ALA A 40 0.42 6.58 25.25
N LYS A 41 -0.85 6.47 24.84
CA LYS A 41 -1.96 5.93 25.65
C LYS A 41 -2.20 4.43 25.42
N ALA A 42 -1.49 3.81 24.47
CA ALA A 42 -1.63 2.39 24.17
C ALA A 42 -1.05 1.51 25.28
N ARG A 43 -1.71 0.39 25.57
CA ARG A 43 -1.20 -0.61 26.53
C ARG A 43 0.07 -1.27 26.02
N TRP A 44 0.15 -1.52 24.71
CA TRP A 44 1.34 -2.02 24.03
C TRP A 44 2.02 -0.93 23.19
N TYR A 45 2.23 0.24 23.80
CA TYR A 45 3.03 1.31 23.20
C TYR A 45 4.47 0.83 22.96
N CYS A 46 5.00 1.05 21.76
CA CYS A 46 6.38 0.72 21.37
C CYS A 46 6.82 1.70 20.29
N LYS A 47 7.50 2.78 20.70
CA LYS A 47 7.92 3.85 19.79
C LYS A 47 8.90 3.34 18.74
N GLU A 48 9.84 2.51 19.18
CA GLU A 48 10.89 1.89 18.38
C GLU A 48 10.28 1.02 17.27
N CYS A 49 9.19 0.30 17.58
CA CYS A 49 8.44 -0.48 16.62
C CYS A 49 7.81 0.42 15.54
N ALA A 50 7.15 1.51 15.95
CA ALA A 50 6.54 2.45 15.02
C ALA A 50 7.60 3.13 14.12
N GLU A 51 8.70 3.58 14.70
CA GLU A 51 9.82 4.18 13.96
C GLU A 51 10.43 3.20 12.95
N SER A 52 10.67 1.96 13.37
CA SER A 52 11.20 0.89 12.51
C SER A 52 10.30 0.59 11.32
N VAL A 53 8.98 0.52 11.54
CA VAL A 53 8.00 0.35 10.45
C VAL A 53 8.10 1.49 9.44
N THR A 54 8.21 2.74 9.88
CA THR A 54 8.37 3.87 8.94
C THR A 54 9.72 3.90 8.25
N ALA A 55 10.79 3.47 8.94
CA ALA A 55 12.14 3.42 8.38
C ALA A 55 12.19 2.43 7.20
N TRP A 56 11.69 1.22 7.41
CA TRP A 56 11.57 0.23 6.34
C TRP A 56 10.63 0.69 5.23
N GLY A 57 9.51 1.34 5.54
CA GLY A 57 8.63 1.91 4.52
C GLY A 57 9.37 2.84 3.56
N ARG A 58 10.18 3.75 4.10
CA ARG A 58 11.02 4.68 3.30
C ARG A 58 12.11 3.95 2.50
N GLU A 59 12.76 2.97 3.11
CA GLU A 59 13.81 2.20 2.45
C GLU A 59 13.25 1.39 1.26
N TYR A 60 12.11 0.73 1.43
CA TYR A 60 11.48 -0.04 0.36
C TYR A 60 10.98 0.84 -0.78
N ILE A 61 10.30 1.95 -0.52
CA ILE A 61 9.78 2.79 -1.60
C ILE A 61 10.91 3.42 -2.42
N GLU A 62 12.01 3.79 -1.76
CA GLU A 62 13.20 4.31 -2.45
C GLU A 62 13.91 3.21 -3.26
N PHE A 63 13.98 1.98 -2.73
CA PHE A 63 14.48 0.84 -3.48
C PHE A 63 13.66 0.60 -4.76
N VAL A 64 12.31 0.55 -4.65
CA VAL A 64 11.44 0.35 -5.83
C VAL A 64 11.60 1.49 -6.84
N ARG A 65 11.69 2.75 -6.36
CA ARG A 65 11.93 3.91 -7.22
C ARG A 65 13.21 3.72 -8.04
N LYS A 66 14.34 3.42 -7.38
CA LYS A 66 15.63 3.23 -8.06
C LYS A 66 15.60 2.10 -9.06
N GLU A 67 15.03 0.96 -8.69
CA GLU A 67 14.91 -0.18 -9.59
C GLU A 67 14.14 0.18 -10.87
N LEU A 68 13.02 0.90 -10.75
CA LEU A 68 12.21 1.35 -11.88
C LEU A 68 12.98 2.33 -12.78
N GLU A 69 13.67 3.31 -12.20
CA GLU A 69 14.39 4.34 -12.95
C GLU A 69 15.67 3.79 -13.62
N GLU A 70 16.44 2.96 -12.90
CA GLU A 70 17.75 2.50 -13.37
C GLU A 70 17.67 1.28 -14.29
N LYS A 71 16.76 0.34 -14.03
CA LYS A 71 16.71 -0.94 -14.76
C LYS A 71 15.64 -1.01 -15.83
N PHE A 72 14.53 -0.29 -15.63
CA PHE A 72 13.36 -0.40 -16.50
C PHE A 72 13.09 0.87 -17.32
N GLY A 73 13.89 1.94 -17.14
CA GLY A 73 13.77 3.18 -17.90
C GLY A 73 12.49 3.97 -17.62
N PHE A 74 11.82 3.68 -16.50
CA PHE A 74 10.68 4.47 -16.04
C PHE A 74 11.18 5.81 -15.49
N LYS A 75 10.31 6.80 -15.52
CA LYS A 75 10.45 8.06 -14.82
C LYS A 75 9.37 8.12 -13.75
N VAL A 76 9.79 8.19 -12.48
CA VAL A 76 8.84 8.31 -11.36
C VAL A 76 8.35 9.76 -11.29
N LEU A 77 7.03 9.93 -11.30
CA LEU A 77 6.35 11.24 -11.33
C LEU A 77 5.95 11.70 -9.93
N TYR A 78 5.51 10.76 -9.10
CA TYR A 78 5.01 11.04 -7.75
C TYR A 78 5.19 9.82 -6.87
N ILE A 79 5.48 10.05 -5.59
CA ILE A 79 5.59 9.02 -4.55
C ILE A 79 4.76 9.46 -3.35
N ASP A 80 3.94 8.56 -2.82
CA ASP A 80 3.25 8.72 -1.54
C ASP A 80 3.37 7.44 -0.73
N THR A 81 4.22 7.50 0.30
CA THR A 81 4.38 6.49 1.36
C THR A 81 4.73 5.07 0.88
N ASP A 82 3.76 4.32 0.34
CA ASP A 82 3.88 2.94 -0.12
C ASP A 82 3.50 2.75 -1.60
N GLY A 83 3.22 3.84 -2.32
CA GLY A 83 2.87 3.84 -3.73
C GLY A 83 3.60 4.92 -4.53
N LEU A 84 3.70 4.71 -5.83
CA LEU A 84 4.26 5.67 -6.77
C LEU A 84 3.52 5.64 -8.11
N TYR A 85 3.55 6.75 -8.84
CA TYR A 85 3.15 6.83 -10.23
C TYR A 85 4.38 7.04 -11.09
N ALA A 86 4.50 6.29 -12.18
CA ALA A 86 5.62 6.35 -13.10
C ALA A 86 5.15 6.24 -14.55
N THR A 87 6.00 6.67 -15.49
CA THR A 87 5.75 6.58 -16.93
C THR A 87 7.06 6.29 -17.66
N ILE A 88 7.01 5.73 -18.86
CA ILE A 88 8.18 5.66 -19.75
C ILE A 88 8.09 6.84 -20.73
N PRO A 89 9.01 7.82 -20.68
CA PRO A 89 8.93 8.99 -21.56
C PRO A 89 8.89 8.60 -23.04
N GLY A 90 7.80 8.98 -23.72
CA GLY A 90 7.62 8.74 -25.16
C GLY A 90 6.98 7.40 -25.52
N ALA A 91 6.73 6.51 -24.57
CA ALA A 91 6.01 5.26 -24.81
C ALA A 91 4.50 5.48 -24.91
N LYS A 92 3.82 4.68 -25.75
CA LYS A 92 2.36 4.68 -25.83
C LYS A 92 1.75 3.91 -24.65
N PRO A 93 0.49 4.16 -24.27
CA PRO A 93 -0.16 3.45 -23.17
C PRO A 93 -0.23 1.93 -23.34
N GLU A 94 -0.16 1.41 -24.56
CA GLU A 94 -0.17 -0.04 -24.84
C GLU A 94 1.20 -0.71 -24.64
N GLU A 95 2.27 0.09 -24.57
CA GLU A 95 3.67 -0.35 -24.50
C GLU A 95 4.24 -0.30 -23.07
N ILE A 96 3.48 0.29 -22.13
CA ILE A 96 3.79 0.40 -20.69
C ILE A 96 3.00 -0.67 -19.92
#